data_AF-A0A2M7GQP7-F1
#
_entry.id   AF-A0A2M7GQP7-F1
#
_cell.length_a   1.000
_cell.length_b   1.000
_cell.length_c   1.000
_cell.angle_alpha   90.00
_cell.angle_beta   90.00
_cell.angle_gamma   90.00
#
_symmetry.space_group_name_H-M   'P 1'
#
loop_
_entity.id
_entity.type
_entity.pdbx_description
1 polymer ?
#
loop_
_entity_poly.entity_id
_entity_poly.type
_entity_poly.pdbx_seq_one_letter_code
_entity_poly.pdbx_strand_id
1 'polypeptide(L)'
;MNPPAFLIPDDAFAPLRSEALYRLQLALCGRSPPEPSPHFSPSTYQRRRLANMLAMLDAREVGATIRELAFTLVYPNSRLLRGAEWKASGEKRHVLRLLRSALTLRGGGYRTFHGFDRSI
;
A
#
# COMPACT_ATOMS: atom_id res chain seq x y z
N MET A 1 -31.82 13.20 19.89
CA MET A 1 -30.48 12.58 19.82
C MET A 1 -29.49 13.71 19.55
N ASN A 2 -28.49 13.91 20.40
CA ASN A 2 -27.55 15.03 20.25
C ASN A 2 -26.59 14.69 19.08
N PRO A 3 -26.43 15.54 18.05
CA PRO A 3 -25.53 15.23 16.94
C PRO A 3 -24.07 15.13 17.44
N PRO A 4 -23.28 14.15 16.96
CA PRO A 4 -21.87 14.06 17.32
C PRO A 4 -21.11 15.28 16.80
N ALA A 5 -20.29 15.89 17.65
CA ALA A 5 -19.33 16.91 17.26
C ALA A 5 -17.96 16.26 16.98
N PHE A 6 -17.33 16.65 15.88
CA PHE A 6 -15.99 16.18 15.50
C PHE A 6 -15.03 17.36 15.47
N LEU A 7 -13.88 17.23 16.14
CA LEU A 7 -12.82 18.22 16.14
C LEU A 7 -11.76 17.83 15.12
N ILE A 8 -11.51 18.69 14.14
CA ILE A 8 -10.49 18.50 13.11
C ILE A 8 -9.40 19.55 13.36
N PRO A 9 -8.15 19.13 13.66
CA PRO A 9 -7.04 20.06 13.76
C PRO A 9 -6.81 20.78 12.42
N ASP A 10 -6.55 22.08 12.49
CA ASP A 10 -6.21 22.93 11.35
C ASP A 10 -4.73 22.76 10.99
N ASP A 11 -4.44 21.70 10.22
CA ASP A 11 -3.11 21.37 9.71
C ASP A 11 -3.19 20.95 8.24
N ALA A 12 -2.04 20.57 7.65
CA ALA A 12 -1.98 20.14 6.26
C ALA A 12 -2.88 18.93 5.93
N PHE A 13 -3.35 18.18 6.93
CA PHE A 13 -4.26 17.04 6.77
C PHE A 13 -5.72 17.37 7.06
N ALA A 14 -6.06 18.62 7.41
CA ALA A 14 -7.46 19.02 7.66
C ALA A 14 -8.40 18.70 6.48
N PRO A 15 -8.02 18.91 5.20
CA PRO A 15 -8.87 18.54 4.06
C PRO A 15 -9.10 17.03 3.97
N LEU A 16 -8.04 16.22 4.14
CA LEU A 16 -8.11 14.75 4.16
C LEU A 16 -9.06 14.26 5.26
N ARG A 17 -8.91 14.78 6.48
CA ARG A 17 -9.74 14.39 7.63
C ARG A 17 -11.21 14.79 7.43
N SER A 18 -11.46 15.95 6.84
CA SER A 18 -12.81 16.44 6.53
C SER A 18 -13.52 15.53 5.53
N GLU A 19 -12.83 15.13 4.45
CA GLU A 19 -13.38 14.19 3.48
C GLU A 19 -13.63 12.81 4.10
N ALA A 20 -12.66 12.28 4.84
CA ALA A 20 -12.81 11.00 5.54
C ALA A 20 -14.01 11.00 6.50
N LEU A 21 -14.21 12.10 7.24
CA LEU A 21 -15.35 12.27 8.13
C LEU A 21 -16.68 12.29 7.37
N TYR A 22 -16.78 13.06 6.29
CA TYR A 22 -18.00 13.13 5.48
C TYR A 22 -18.38 11.75 4.93
N ARG A 23 -17.40 11.00 4.41
CA ARG A 23 -17.59 9.63 3.93
C ARG A 23 -18.05 8.69 5.05
N LEU A 24 -17.45 8.80 6.23
CA LEU A 24 -17.83 8.01 7.41
C LEU A 24 -19.27 8.30 7.81
N GLN A 25 -19.68 9.57 7.84
CA GLN A 25 -21.05 9.95 8.17
C GLN A 25 -22.07 9.38 7.19
N LEU A 26 -21.79 9.42 5.88
CA LEU A 26 -22.65 8.78 4.88
C LEU A 26 -22.78 7.28 5.11
N ALA A 27 -21.65 6.59 5.33
CA ALA A 27 -21.64 5.16 5.59
C ALA A 27 -22.42 4.77 6.87
N LEU A 28 -22.27 5.55 7.95
CA LEU A 28 -23.01 5.35 9.20
C LEU A 28 -24.52 5.55 9.02
N CYS A 29 -24.93 6.40 8.08
CA CYS A 29 -26.34 6.59 7.70
C CYS A 29 -26.84 5.55 6.67
N GLY A 30 -26.06 4.50 6.36
CA GLY A 30 -26.41 3.49 5.37
C GLY A 30 -26.38 3.98 3.92
N ARG A 31 -25.75 5.13 3.65
CA ARG A 31 -25.59 5.69 2.31
C ARG A 31 -24.25 5.27 1.73
N SER A 32 -24.21 5.01 0.43
CA SER A 32 -22.95 4.78 -0.27
C SER A 32 -22.13 6.07 -0.29
N PRO A 33 -20.94 6.11 0.32
CA PRO A 33 -20.06 7.26 0.20
C PRO A 33 -19.54 7.38 -1.24
N PRO A 34 -19.21 8.59 -1.72
CA PRO A 34 -18.59 8.78 -3.02
C PRO A 34 -17.23 8.06 -3.10
N GLU A 35 -16.62 7.95 -4.28
CA GLU A 35 -15.22 7.52 -4.36
C GLU A 35 -14.28 8.56 -3.73
N PRO A 36 -13.14 8.16 -3.12
CA PRO A 36 -12.24 9.11 -2.47
C PRO A 36 -11.55 9.98 -3.49
N SER A 37 -11.25 11.22 -3.12
CA SER A 37 -10.42 12.11 -3.93
C SER A 37 -9.12 11.39 -4.31
N PRO A 38 -8.68 11.48 -5.58
CA PRO A 38 -7.45 10.84 -6.06
C PRO A 38 -6.20 11.18 -5.24
N HIS A 39 -6.16 12.36 -4.59
CA HIS A 39 -5.06 12.77 -3.72
C HIS A 39 -4.95 11.94 -2.44
N PHE A 40 -6.08 11.40 -1.98
CA PHE A 40 -6.20 10.70 -0.71
C PHE A 40 -6.33 9.18 -0.87
N SER A 41 -6.29 8.70 -2.10
CA SER A 41 -6.37 7.28 -2.40
C SER A 41 -5.22 6.81 -3.29
N PRO A 42 -4.76 5.56 -3.12
CA PRO A 42 -3.73 5.02 -3.97
C PRO A 42 -4.27 4.91 -5.39
N SER A 43 -3.47 5.37 -6.36
CA SER A 43 -3.65 4.99 -7.75
C SER A 43 -3.68 3.45 -7.90
N THR A 44 -4.27 2.96 -8.98
CA THR A 44 -4.33 1.51 -9.29
C THR A 44 -2.95 0.85 -9.20
N TYR A 45 -1.91 1.56 -9.65
CA TYR A 45 -0.53 1.09 -9.55
C TYR A 45 -0.06 0.99 -8.09
N GLN A 46 -0.26 2.03 -7.28
CA GLN A 46 0.11 2.03 -5.86
C GLN A 46 -0.65 0.94 -5.10
N ARG A 47 -1.95 0.77 -5.36
CA ARG A 47 -2.78 -0.26 -4.73
C ARG A 47 -2.26 -1.66 -5.06
N ARG A 48 -1.98 -1.95 -6.33
CA ARG A 48 -1.39 -3.24 -6.75
C ARG A 48 -0.02 -3.46 -6.09
N ARG A 49 0.82 -2.43 -6.01
CA ARG A 49 2.13 -2.51 -5.36
C ARG A 49 2.00 -2.84 -3.87
N LEU A 50 1.07 -2.20 -3.16
CA LEU A 50 0.79 -2.46 -1.74
C LEU A 50 0.23 -3.87 -1.53
N ALA A 51 -0.71 -4.31 -2.38
CA ALA A 51 -1.23 -5.67 -2.34
C ALA A 51 -0.13 -6.72 -2.54
N ASN A 52 0.77 -6.51 -3.50
CA ASN A 52 1.91 -7.39 -3.71
C ASN A 52 2.85 -7.41 -2.50
N MET A 53 3.07 -6.26 -1.83
CA MET A 53 3.87 -6.21 -0.61
C MET A 53 3.25 -7.04 0.53
N LEU A 54 1.94 -6.97 0.72
CA LEU A 54 1.22 -7.79 1.69
C LEU A 54 1.37 -9.28 1.36
N ALA A 55 1.06 -9.67 0.11
CA ALA A 55 1.21 -11.05 -0.33
C ALA A 55 2.66 -11.58 -0.18
N MET A 56 3.66 -10.72 -0.38
CA MET A 56 5.06 -11.07 -0.13
C MET A 56 5.35 -11.31 1.35
N LEU A 57 4.76 -10.55 2.27
CA LEU A 57 4.92 -10.78 3.70
C LEU A 57 4.28 -12.12 4.10
N ASP A 58 3.06 -12.39 3.64
CA ASP A 58 2.35 -13.65 3.91
C ASP A 58 3.16 -14.84 3.37
N ALA A 59 3.65 -14.76 2.14
CA ALA A 59 4.48 -15.79 1.54
C ALA A 59 5.81 -16.00 2.31
N ARG A 60 6.39 -14.93 2.87
CA ARG A 60 7.59 -15.03 3.70
C ARG A 60 7.33 -15.71 5.03
N GLU A 61 6.14 -15.55 5.62
CA GLU A 61 5.76 -16.24 6.86
C GLU A 61 5.71 -17.76 6.68
N VAL A 62 5.30 -18.24 5.50
CA VAL A 62 5.33 -19.68 5.14
C VAL A 62 6.65 -20.16 4.54
N GLY A 63 7.70 -19.32 4.56
CA GLY A 63 9.07 -19.71 4.18
C GLY A 63 9.45 -19.49 2.71
N ALA A 64 8.63 -18.82 1.91
CA ALA A 64 8.93 -18.61 0.48
C ALA A 64 10.27 -17.90 0.28
N THR A 65 11.06 -18.40 -0.66
CA THR A 65 12.35 -17.83 -1.06
C THR A 65 12.17 -16.55 -1.87
N ILE A 66 13.19 -15.69 -1.90
CA ILE A 66 13.18 -14.47 -2.74
C ILE A 66 12.94 -14.80 -4.22
N ARG A 67 13.40 -15.97 -4.66
CA ARG A 67 13.21 -16.47 -6.02
C ARG A 67 11.76 -16.82 -6.29
N GLU A 68 11.10 -17.53 -5.37
CA GLU A 68 9.67 -17.83 -5.48
C GLU A 68 8.87 -16.53 -5.49
N LEU A 69 9.10 -15.61 -4.54
CA LEU A 69 8.45 -14.30 -4.53
C LEU A 69 8.57 -13.55 -5.86
N ALA A 70 9.75 -13.61 -6.49
CA ALA A 70 10.00 -12.96 -7.76
C ALA A 70 9.09 -13.51 -8.85
N PHE A 71 9.02 -14.84 -9.00
CA PHE A 71 8.35 -15.47 -10.13
C PHE A 71 6.91 -15.91 -9.86
N THR A 72 6.40 -15.76 -8.63
CA THR A 72 4.99 -15.99 -8.32
C THR A 72 4.21 -14.68 -8.18
N LEU A 73 4.82 -13.62 -7.63
CA LEU A 73 4.11 -12.38 -7.28
C LEU A 73 4.51 -11.17 -8.12
N VAL A 74 5.80 -10.98 -8.38
CA VAL A 74 6.31 -9.73 -8.98
C VAL A 74 6.45 -9.84 -10.51
N TYR A 75 6.88 -11.01 -10.98
CA TYR A 75 7.19 -11.31 -12.38
C TYR A 75 6.60 -12.67 -12.82
N PRO A 76 5.28 -12.90 -12.64
CA PRO A 76 4.67 -14.21 -12.90
C PRO A 76 4.79 -14.68 -14.36
N ASN A 77 4.89 -13.74 -15.31
CA ASN A 77 4.97 -14.03 -16.74
C ASN A 77 6.40 -13.96 -17.30
N SER A 78 7.41 -13.78 -16.44
CA SER A 78 8.81 -13.68 -16.88
C SER A 78 9.50 -15.03 -16.87
N ARG A 79 10.48 -15.20 -17.77
CA ARG A 79 11.32 -16.41 -17.80
C ARG A 79 12.05 -16.57 -16.46
N LEU A 80 12.06 -17.80 -15.95
CA LEU A 80 12.86 -18.17 -14.78
C LEU A 80 14.36 -17.98 -15.07
N LEU A 81 15.00 -17.06 -14.34
CA LEU A 81 16.44 -16.82 -14.39
C LEU A 81 17.17 -17.87 -13.56
N ARG A 82 18.32 -18.43 -13.97
CA ARG A 82 18.99 -19.54 -13.24
C ARG A 82 20.43 -19.21 -12.83
N GLY A 83 20.94 -19.86 -11.78
CA GLY A 83 22.37 -19.80 -11.40
C GLY A 83 22.93 -18.38 -11.29
N ALA A 84 23.99 -18.09 -12.05
CA ALA A 84 24.64 -16.78 -12.09
C ALA A 84 23.71 -15.66 -12.58
N GLU A 85 22.83 -15.96 -13.54
CA GLU A 85 21.85 -15.01 -14.09
C GLU A 85 20.91 -14.50 -12.99
N TRP A 86 20.39 -15.40 -12.16
CA TRP A 86 19.58 -15.02 -11.00
C TRP A 86 20.36 -14.20 -9.97
N LYS A 87 21.63 -14.55 -9.71
CA LYS A 87 22.44 -13.85 -8.70
C LYS A 87 22.69 -12.39 -9.08
N ALA A 88 22.91 -12.11 -10.37
CA ALA A 88 23.20 -10.77 -10.88
C ALA A 88 21.95 -9.98 -11.33
N SER A 89 20.76 -10.58 -11.26
CA SER A 89 19.56 -10.03 -11.89
C SER A 89 19.06 -8.71 -11.27
N GLY A 90 18.41 -7.89 -12.11
CA GLY A 90 17.70 -6.70 -11.66
C GLY A 90 16.44 -7.06 -10.85
N GLU A 91 15.80 -8.17 -11.22
CA GLU A 91 14.59 -8.73 -10.63
C GLU A 91 14.83 -9.10 -9.16
N LYS A 92 15.94 -9.78 -8.86
CA LYS A 92 16.31 -10.10 -7.47
C LYS A 92 16.49 -8.83 -6.65
N ARG A 93 17.22 -7.84 -7.19
CA ARG A 93 17.45 -6.55 -6.51
C ARG A 93 16.13 -5.80 -6.30
N HIS A 94 15.23 -5.83 -7.28
CA HIS A 94 13.92 -5.18 -7.17
C HIS A 94 13.05 -5.85 -6.11
N VAL A 95 12.92 -7.19 -6.13
CA VAL A 95 12.14 -7.95 -5.14
C VAL A 95 12.68 -7.74 -3.73
N LEU A 96 14.00 -7.72 -3.55
CA LEU A 96 14.62 -7.40 -2.25
C LEU A 96 14.32 -5.98 -1.77
N ARG A 97 14.28 -5.00 -2.68
CA ARG A 97 13.87 -3.62 -2.32
C ARG A 97 12.39 -3.58 -1.95
N LEU A 98 11.54 -4.27 -2.71
CA LEU A 98 10.11 -4.34 -2.47
C LEU A 98 9.80 -4.99 -1.13
N LEU A 99 10.47 -6.11 -0.81
CA LEU A 99 10.36 -6.78 0.48
C LEU A 99 10.83 -5.90 1.64
N ARG A 100 11.95 -5.17 1.47
CA ARG A 100 12.40 -4.20 2.47
C ARG A 100 11.35 -3.12 2.74
N SER A 101 10.79 -2.53 1.68
CA SER A 101 9.69 -1.57 1.83
C SER A 101 8.47 -2.17 2.53
N ALA A 102 8.10 -3.42 2.22
CA ALA A 102 7.01 -4.12 2.88
C ALA A 102 7.26 -4.30 4.39
N LEU A 103 8.47 -4.71 4.76
CA LEU A 103 8.89 -4.86 6.15
C LEU A 103 8.89 -3.51 6.91
N THR A 104 9.36 -2.43 6.27
CA THR A 104 9.30 -1.08 6.83
C THR A 104 7.86 -0.63 7.07
N LEU A 105 6.97 -0.86 6.11
CA LEU A 105 5.55 -0.55 6.28
C LEU A 105 4.95 -1.35 7.44
N ARG A 106 5.14 -2.67 7.47
CA ARG A 106 4.68 -3.54 8.59
C ARG A 106 5.21 -3.06 9.94
N GLY A 107 6.47 -2.62 10.00
CA GLY A 107 7.13 -2.10 11.20
C GLY A 107 6.65 -0.72 11.68
N GLY A 108 5.55 -0.18 11.14
CA GLY A 108 4.99 1.10 11.56
C GLY A 108 5.26 2.25 10.60
N GLY A 109 5.99 2.02 9.49
CA GLY A 109 6.24 3.04 8.46
C GLY A 109 4.98 3.56 7.77
N TYR A 110 3.83 2.86 7.90
CA TYR A 110 2.54 3.38 7.45
C TYR A 110 2.07 4.61 8.26
N ARG A 111 2.59 4.84 9.47
CA ARG A 111 2.17 5.97 10.33
C ARG A 111 2.77 7.29 9.88
N THR A 112 3.93 7.23 9.23
CA THR A 112 4.58 8.36 8.56
C THR A 112 4.18 8.44 7.08
N PHE A 113 3.16 7.68 6.67
CA PHE A 113 2.66 7.71 5.30
C PHE A 113 1.69 8.88 5.16
N HIS A 114 2.16 9.97 4.55
CA HIS A 114 1.43 11.23 4.50
C HIS A 114 0.47 11.36 3.29
N GLY A 115 0.08 10.24 2.68
CA GLY A 115 -0.85 10.20 1.55
C GLY A 115 -0.22 9.66 0.26
N PHE A 116 -0.99 9.68 -0.82
CA PHE A 116 -0.63 9.05 -2.10
C PHE A 116 -0.14 10.03 -3.15
N ASP A 117 0.07 11.29 -2.76
CA ASP A 117 0.40 12.36 -3.69
C ASP A 117 1.78 12.19 -4.33
N ARG A 118 1.84 12.57 -5.62
CA ARG A 118 3.04 12.62 -6.44
C ARG A 118 3.47 14.08 -6.60
N SER A 119 3.69 14.82 -5.53
CA SER A 119 4.36 16.13 -5.57
C SER A 119 4.66 16.61 -4.15
N ILE A 120 5.93 16.58 -3.76
CA ILE A 120 6.60 17.81 -3.34
C ILE A 120 7.57 18.13 -4.48
#